data_AF-A0A0X8KBZ7-F1
#
_entry.id   AF-A0A0X8KBZ7-F1
#
_cell.length_a   1.000
_cell.length_b   1.000
_cell.length_c   1.000
_cell.angle_alpha   90.00
_cell.angle_beta   90.00
_cell.angle_gamma   90.00
#
_symmetry.space_group_name_H-M   'P 1'
#
loop_
_entity.id
_entity.type
_entity.pdbx_description
1 polymer ?
#
loop_
_entity_poly.entity_id
_entity_poly.type
_entity_poly.pdbx_seq_one_letter_code
_entity_poly.pdbx_strand_id
1 'polypeptide(L)'
;MAHAMPLNNTVSITAFNRGKAGQIFSNVKKNGMTVVMKNNEPECILLSPAQYEAILETRYDAELLSIAEARLQNHNEKDTVSFEDVCQSVGISAADLEQMAEVEVE
;
A
#
# COMPACT_ATOMS: atom_id res chain seq x y z
N MET A 1 -16.24 -9.28 12.02
CA MET A 1 -16.78 -10.42 11.25
C MET A 1 -15.85 -10.63 10.07
N ALA A 2 -15.20 -11.79 9.98
CA ALA A 2 -14.34 -12.10 8.85
C ALA A 2 -15.20 -12.11 7.58
N HIS A 3 -15.00 -11.12 6.69
CA HIS A 3 -15.52 -11.22 5.34
C HIS A 3 -14.93 -12.51 4.77
N ALA A 4 -15.76 -13.54 4.63
CA ALA A 4 -15.41 -14.71 3.87
C ALA A 4 -15.15 -14.23 2.44
N MET A 5 -13.87 -14.03 2.09
CA MET A 5 -13.48 -13.76 0.71
C MET A 5 -14.04 -14.90 -0.14
N PRO A 6 -14.64 -14.60 -1.31
CA PRO A 6 -15.14 -15.63 -2.20
C PRO A 6 -14.02 -16.64 -2.43
N LEU A 7 -14.30 -17.93 -2.20
CA LEU A 7 -13.37 -19.08 -2.30
C LEU A 7 -12.11 -18.69 -3.08
N ASN A 8 -11.02 -18.37 -2.36
CA ASN A 8 -9.79 -17.92 -3.00
C ASN A 8 -9.49 -18.86 -4.15
N ASN A 9 -9.23 -18.32 -5.34
CA ASN A 9 -8.95 -19.14 -6.51
C ASN A 9 -7.85 -20.14 -6.14
N THR A 10 -8.16 -21.43 -6.11
CA THR A 10 -7.22 -22.44 -5.60
C THR A 10 -6.57 -23.21 -6.75
N VAL A 11 -5.31 -23.60 -6.57
CA VAL A 11 -4.63 -24.51 -7.48
C VAL A 11 -3.95 -25.62 -6.68
N SER A 12 -4.04 -26.87 -7.13
CA SER A 12 -3.26 -27.94 -6.49
C SER A 12 -1.79 -27.81 -6.84
N ILE A 13 -0.91 -28.14 -5.89
CA ILE A 13 0.54 -28.16 -6.12
C ILE A 13 0.93 -29.11 -7.27
N THR A 14 0.14 -30.18 -7.49
CA THR A 14 0.32 -31.12 -8.59
C THR A 14 0.18 -30.46 -9.98
N ALA A 15 -0.57 -29.36 -10.10
CA ALA A 15 -0.71 -28.64 -11.37
C ALA A 15 0.63 -28.03 -11.84
N PHE A 16 1.50 -27.61 -10.91
CA PHE A 16 2.84 -27.13 -11.24
C PHE A 16 3.67 -28.24 -11.88
N ASN A 17 3.62 -29.44 -11.29
CA ASN A 17 4.36 -30.61 -11.79
C ASN A 17 3.83 -31.14 -13.13
N ARG A 18 2.61 -30.75 -13.54
CA ARG A 18 1.99 -31.13 -14.83
C ARG A 18 2.19 -30.06 -15.92
N GLY A 19 3.16 -29.16 -15.75
CA GLY A 19 3.49 -28.14 -16.74
C GLY A 19 2.48 -26.98 -16.82
N LYS A 20 1.58 -26.81 -15.84
CA LYS A 20 0.60 -25.71 -15.84
C LYS A 20 1.13 -24.40 -15.26
N ALA A 21 2.41 -24.31 -14.90
CA ALA A 21 3.00 -23.13 -14.24
C ALA A 21 2.73 -21.81 -14.99
N GLY A 22 2.93 -21.79 -16.32
CA GLY A 22 2.67 -20.59 -17.13
C GLY A 22 1.20 -20.13 -17.09
N GLN A 23 0.26 -21.07 -17.15
CA GLN A 23 -1.18 -20.75 -17.04
C GLN A 23 -1.52 -20.23 -15.64
N ILE A 24 -0.94 -20.83 -14.60
CA ILE A 24 -1.14 -20.40 -13.20
C ILE A 24 -0.66 -18.97 -13.01
N PHE A 25 0.55 -18.64 -13.46
CA PHE A 25 1.10 -17.28 -13.33
C PHE A 25 0.30 -16.26 -14.15
N SER A 26 -0.14 -16.59 -15.36
CA SER A 26 -1.03 -15.72 -16.14
C SER A 26 -2.36 -15.46 -15.43
N ASN A 27 -2.94 -16.48 -14.78
CA ASN A 27 -4.16 -16.32 -13.99
C ASN A 27 -3.92 -15.45 -12.75
N VAL A 28 -2.80 -15.63 -12.04
CA VAL A 28 -2.43 -14.80 -10.88
C VAL A 28 -2.23 -13.35 -11.32
N LYS A 29 -1.52 -13.11 -12.42
CA LYS A 29 -1.34 -11.75 -12.97
C LYS A 29 -2.66 -11.05 -13.27
N LYS A 30 -3.67 -11.79 -13.76
CA LYS A 30 -5.01 -11.25 -14.08
C LYS A 30 -5.90 -11.09 -12.84
N ASN A 31 -5.89 -12.05 -11.94
CA ASN A 31 -6.85 -12.15 -10.84
C ASN A 31 -6.29 -11.63 -9.49
N GLY A 32 -5.02 -11.25 -9.44
CA GLY A 32 -4.37 -10.69 -8.25
C GLY A 32 -3.77 -11.75 -7.32
N MET A 33 -4.48 -12.84 -7.04
CA MET A 33 -3.96 -13.92 -6.19
C MET A 33 -4.51 -15.31 -6.49
N THR A 34 -3.85 -16.32 -5.95
CA THR A 34 -4.32 -17.71 -5.88
C THR A 34 -3.75 -18.40 -4.63
N VAL A 35 -4.49 -19.34 -4.05
CA VAL A 35 -3.99 -20.22 -2.98
C VAL A 35 -3.53 -21.55 -3.56
N VAL A 36 -2.32 -21.97 -3.22
CA VAL A 36 -1.78 -23.29 -3.59
C VAL A 36 -2.17 -24.30 -2.51
N MET A 37 -2.78 -25.40 -2.93
CA MET A 37 -3.25 -26.48 -2.07
C MET A 37 -2.33 -27.71 -2.20
N LYS A 38 -1.97 -28.32 -1.08
CA LYS A 38 -1.24 -29.59 -1.00
C LYS A 38 -1.95 -30.48 0.01
N ASN A 39 -2.28 -31.71 -0.39
CA ASN A 39 -3.02 -32.66 0.46
C ASN A 39 -4.33 -32.06 1.05
N ASN A 40 -5.04 -31.24 0.25
CA ASN A 40 -6.25 -30.49 0.65
C ASN A 40 -6.04 -29.42 1.72
N GLU A 41 -4.81 -29.07 2.04
CA GLU A 41 -4.46 -27.97 2.94
C GLU A 41 -3.80 -26.82 2.17
N PRO A 42 -4.03 -25.55 2.55
CA PRO A 42 -3.32 -24.41 2.00
C PRO A 42 -1.81 -24.50 2.31
N GLU A 43 -0.97 -24.54 1.28
CA GLU A 43 0.50 -24.56 1.43
C GLU A 43 1.08 -23.14 1.32
N CYS A 44 0.62 -22.35 0.35
CA CYS A 44 1.07 -20.97 0.16
C CYS A 44 0.09 -20.12 -0.65
N ILE A 45 0.34 -18.81 -0.72
CA ILE A 45 -0.41 -17.85 -1.54
C ILE A 45 0.53 -17.32 -2.60
N LEU A 46 0.06 -17.28 -3.85
CA LEU A 46 0.72 -16.56 -4.94
C LEU A 46 0.03 -15.22 -5.13
N LEU A 47 0.82 -14.17 -5.21
CA LEU A 47 0.38 -12.80 -5.47
C LEU A 47 0.93 -12.32 -6.81
N SER A 48 0.15 -11.53 -7.53
CA SER A 48 0.71 -10.71 -8.61
C SER A 48 1.57 -9.60 -7.99
N PRO A 49 2.60 -9.10 -8.70
CA PRO A 49 3.38 -7.96 -8.23
C PRO A 49 2.51 -6.75 -7.86
N ALA A 50 1.54 -6.40 -8.71
CA ALA A 50 0.62 -5.29 -8.45
C ALA A 50 -0.21 -5.50 -7.17
N GLN A 51 -0.67 -6.72 -6.89
CA GLN A 51 -1.40 -7.00 -5.65
C GLN A 51 -0.50 -6.93 -4.43
N TYR A 52 0.76 -7.35 -4.54
CA TYR A 52 1.74 -7.23 -3.47
C TYR A 52 2.05 -5.76 -3.16
N GLU A 53 2.28 -4.94 -4.18
CA GLU A 53 2.50 -3.49 -4.05
C GLU A 53 1.30 -2.80 -3.39
N ALA A 54 0.08 -3.07 -3.86
CA ALA A 54 -1.13 -2.49 -3.27
C ALA A 54 -1.31 -2.84 -1.78
N ILE A 55 -0.92 -4.05 -1.36
CA ILE A 55 -0.95 -4.45 0.06
C ILE A 55 0.08 -3.65 0.86
N LEU A 56 1.28 -3.44 0.32
CA LEU A 56 2.31 -2.64 0.98
C LEU A 56 1.87 -1.18 1.12
N GLU A 57 1.35 -0.57 0.05
CA GLU A 57 0.82 0.80 0.08
C GLU A 57 -0.29 0.94 1.12
N THR A 58 -1.28 0.04 1.10
CA THR A 58 -2.36 0.04 2.08
C THR A 58 -1.84 -0.07 3.51
N ARG A 59 -0.77 -0.84 3.74
CA ARG A 59 -0.14 -0.95 5.06
C ARG A 59 0.51 0.37 5.48
N TYR A 60 1.26 1.00 4.58
CA TYR A 60 1.89 2.29 4.86
C TYR A 60 0.85 3.37 5.13
N ASP A 61 -0.24 3.41 4.36
CA ASP A 61 -1.34 4.35 4.57
C ASP A 61 -2.01 4.13 5.93
N ALA A 62 -2.20 2.89 6.36
CA ALA A 62 -2.75 2.59 7.68
C ALA A 62 -1.81 3.04 8.82
N GLU A 63 -0.49 2.86 8.66
CA GLU A 63 0.51 3.36 9.60
C GLU A 63 0.48 4.90 9.67
N LEU A 64 0.44 5.58 8.52
CA LEU A 64 0.33 7.04 8.44
C LEU A 64 -0.96 7.57 9.07
N LEU A 65 -2.09 6.90 8.80
CA LEU A 65 -3.38 7.24 9.40
C LEU A 65 -3.31 7.12 10.93
N SER A 66 -2.74 6.04 11.47
CA SER A 66 -2.60 5.86 12.91
C SER A 66 -1.75 6.96 13.56
N ILE A 67 -0.67 7.39 12.89
CA ILE A 67 0.16 8.52 13.35
C ILE A 67 -0.65 9.82 13.33
N ALA A 68 -1.41 10.07 12.27
CA ALA A 68 -2.25 11.26 12.15
C ALA A 68 -3.33 11.30 13.24
N GLU A 69 -4.01 10.18 13.49
CA GLU A 69 -4.99 10.05 14.57
C GLU A 69 -4.36 10.32 15.93
N ALA A 70 -3.19 9.76 16.22
CA ALA A 70 -2.49 9.98 17.49
C ALA A 70 -2.11 11.47 17.70
N ARG A 71 -1.70 12.16 16.63
CA ARG A 71 -1.42 13.62 16.66
C ARG A 71 -2.70 14.42 16.90
N LEU A 72 -3.81 14.04 16.27
CA LEU A 72 -5.09 14.73 16.39
C LEU A 72 -5.76 14.50 17.75
N GLN A 73 -5.60 13.32 18.36
CA GLN A 73 -6.19 13.01 19.67
C GLN A 73 -5.73 13.96 20.79
N ASN A 74 -4.49 14.42 20.74
CA ASN A 74 -3.92 15.36 21.71
C ASN A 74 -3.71 16.76 21.10
N HIS A 75 -4.47 17.11 20.06
CA HIS A 75 -4.27 18.36 19.35
C HIS A 75 -4.60 19.57 20.23
N ASN A 76 -3.68 20.52 20.25
CA ASN A 76 -3.84 21.85 20.80
C ASN A 76 -3.27 22.85 19.80
N GLU A 77 -4.03 23.89 19.47
CA GLU A 77 -3.60 24.93 18.53
C GLU A 77 -2.25 25.56 18.93
N LYS A 78 -1.95 25.61 20.24
CA LYS A 78 -0.68 26.14 20.76
C LYS A 78 0.55 25.28 20.43
N ASP A 79 0.35 24.01 20.10
CA ASP A 79 1.43 23.08 19.73
C ASP A 79 1.65 23.07 18.20
N THR A 80 0.91 23.89 17.45
CA THR A 80 1.12 24.08 16.02
C THR A 80 2.21 25.10 15.76
N VAL A 81 2.86 24.98 14.60
CA VAL A 81 3.85 25.94 14.10
C VAL A 81 3.29 26.59 12.85
N SER A 82 3.44 27.91 12.73
CA SER A 82 3.00 28.63 11.54
C SER A 82 3.91 28.30 10.35
N PHE A 83 3.41 28.49 9.14
CA PHE A 83 4.20 28.29 7.93
C PHE A 83 5.43 29.23 7.91
N GLU A 84 5.24 30.48 8.32
CA GLU A 84 6.29 31.49 8.40
C GLU A 84 7.41 31.07 9.37
N ASP A 85 7.06 30.56 10.55
CA ASP A 85 8.03 30.07 11.55
C ASP A 85 8.83 28.87 11.01
N VAL A 86 8.17 27.95 10.28
CA VAL A 86 8.84 26.83 9.63
C VAL A 86 9.83 27.33 8.58
N CYS A 87 9.41 28.22 7.68
CA CYS A 87 10.29 28.81 6.66
C CYS A 87 11.51 29.48 7.27
N GLN A 88 11.31 30.28 8.32
CA GLN A 88 12.40 30.92 9.04
C GLN A 88 13.36 29.90 9.67
N SER A 89 12.85 28.80 10.22
CA SER A 89 13.67 27.75 10.87
C SER A 89 14.62 27.03 9.90
N VAL A 90 14.25 26.94 8.62
CA VAL A 90 15.07 26.31 7.57
C VAL A 90 15.79 27.31 6.67
N GLY A 91 15.71 28.61 6.98
CA GLY A 91 16.40 29.68 6.25
C GLY A 91 15.77 30.06 4.91
N ILE A 92 14.48 29.78 4.71
CA ILE A 92 13.73 30.18 3.52
C ILE A 92 13.12 31.56 3.75
N SER A 93 13.40 32.51 2.87
CA SER A 93 12.81 33.85 2.87
C SER A 93 11.60 33.94 1.94
N ALA A 94 10.74 34.94 2.16
CA ALA A 94 9.60 35.21 1.28
C ALA A 94 10.03 35.47 -0.18
N ALA A 95 11.18 36.14 -0.38
CA ALA A 95 11.73 36.41 -1.70
C ALA A 95 12.18 35.13 -2.42
N ASP A 96 12.60 34.09 -1.68
CA ASP A 96 12.94 32.80 -2.26
C ASP A 96 11.69 32.10 -2.81
N LEU A 97 10.55 32.22 -2.09
CA LEU A 97 9.26 31.65 -2.51
C LEU A 97 8.68 32.37 -3.73
N GLU A 98 8.76 33.70 -3.79
CA GLU A 98 8.29 34.50 -4.92
C GLU A 98 9.08 34.24 -6.22
N GLN A 99 10.33 33.79 -6.10
CA GLN A 99 11.17 33.42 -7.24
C GLN A 99 10.91 31.98 -7.73
N MET A 100 10.14 31.17 -6.98
CA MET A 100 9.76 29.84 -7.42
C MET A 100 8.72 29.97 -8.54
N ALA A 101 8.97 29.28 -9.65
CA ALA A 101 7.97 29.19 -10.72
C ALA A 101 6.69 28.55 -10.18
N GLU A 102 5.53 29.09 -10.57
CA GLU A 102 4.26 28.41 -10.32
C GLU A 102 4.32 27.00 -10.92
N VAL A 103 4.14 26.00 -10.06
CA VAL A 103 4.02 24.61 -10.50
C VAL A 103 2.57 24.39 -10.88
N GLU A 104 2.30 24.20 -12.17
CA GLU A 104 1.01 23.67 -12.61
C GLU A 104 0.87 22.23 -12.08
N VAL A 105 -0.12 22.00 -11.23
CA VAL A 105 -0.47 20.67 -10.74
C VAL A 105 -1.62 20.15 -11.62
N GLU A 106 -1.34 19.11 -12.41
CA GLU A 106 -2.34 18.41 -13.24
C GLU A 106 -3.27 17.50 -12.42
#